data_AF-A0A936N4J7-F1
#
_entry.id   AF-A0A936N4J7-F1
#
_cell.length_a   1.000
_cell.length_b   1.000
_cell.length_c   1.000
_cell.angle_alpha   90.00
_cell.angle_beta   90.00
_cell.angle_gamma   90.00
#
_symmetry.space_group_name_H-M   'P 1'
#
loop_
_entity.id
_entity.type
_entity.pdbx_description
1 polymer ?
#
loop_
_entity_poly.entity_id
_entity_poly.type
_entity_poly.pdbx_seq_one_letter_code
_entity_poly.pdbx_strand_id
1 'polypeptide(L)'
;MHKPLHSLFFAALLFLALGLLSFSFPEEGLAVKEDLTLNFPSLQSLFSPKAEKKDISAIIAMADAMDTVSFNVDTANVFADSLIKEILIKDTVKKVLKTGLQYNNRSCLSGFFDALADIKKSNKSIRVLHYGDSQIEGDRITDYLRLKLQGQFGGQGPGLFSAMPIAQSIITKVKASDGFDRYNTFTGKDKRVHHSNFGVLGGFARFAPYKNVSDSSQMLSAEININTSKLGGVNATKYTKLKLFYGGSQTKTWCEFYDGPALSGADSLESNGYFRVKEYKVGLGSLSHSFKFKGKDSPDFYSFSLESDQGIYVDNIGLRGSSGTFFHHINSAQLKQFYDYLNVKLIILQFGGNAIPSIKDGSIAVNYAGYLRSQISIIKKLAPQASIIFVGPADMSVKEGTEYKTHPQLENTRNALKKIVLESGCAFFDMYDCMGGENSMPEWVEQKLAATDYIHFSPQGARKIATLFYSAIMNEYNAYLKSKK
;
A
#
# COMPACT_ATOMS: atom_id res chain seq x y z
N MET A 1 -7.95 -6.45 -56.43
CA MET A 1 -9.19 -7.24 -56.23
C MET A 1 -8.95 -8.24 -55.11
N HIS A 2 -9.62 -8.06 -53.97
CA HIS A 2 -9.60 -9.06 -52.89
C HIS A 2 -10.27 -10.35 -53.43
N LYS A 3 -9.61 -11.51 -53.34
CA LYS A 3 -10.17 -12.80 -53.78
C LYS A 3 -10.66 -13.58 -52.55
N PRO A 4 -11.92 -13.40 -52.09
CA PRO A 4 -12.40 -13.94 -50.82
C PRO A 4 -12.24 -15.47 -50.68
N LEU A 5 -12.37 -16.23 -51.78
CA LEU A 5 -12.15 -17.68 -51.81
C LEU A 5 -10.71 -18.09 -51.46
N HIS A 6 -9.71 -17.29 -51.87
CA HIS A 6 -8.30 -17.60 -51.56
C HIS A 6 -8.01 -17.34 -50.08
N SER A 7 -8.59 -16.26 -49.52
CA SER A 7 -8.49 -15.97 -48.09
C SER A 7 -9.17 -17.04 -47.24
N LEU A 8 -10.33 -17.54 -47.68
CA LEU A 8 -11.03 -18.64 -47.00
C LEU A 8 -10.23 -19.94 -47.02
N PHE A 9 -9.68 -20.32 -48.19
CA PHE A 9 -8.86 -21.52 -48.32
C PHE A 9 -7.57 -21.45 -47.51
N PHE A 10 -6.91 -20.29 -47.51
CA PHE A 10 -5.74 -20.04 -46.66
C PHE A 10 -6.10 -20.16 -45.17
N ALA A 11 -7.21 -19.55 -44.73
CA ALA A 11 -7.66 -19.67 -43.35
C ALA A 11 -7.96 -21.14 -42.98
N ALA A 12 -8.62 -21.90 -43.86
CA ALA A 12 -8.91 -23.32 -43.63
C ALA A 12 -7.64 -24.16 -43.49
N LEU A 13 -6.66 -23.95 -44.37
CA LEU A 13 -5.35 -24.61 -44.28
C LEU A 13 -4.60 -24.25 -42.99
N LEU A 14 -4.64 -22.97 -42.60
CA LEU A 14 -4.03 -22.51 -41.36
C LEU A 14 -4.67 -23.17 -40.14
N PHE A 15 -6.01 -23.21 -40.07
CA PHE A 15 -6.72 -23.87 -38.96
C PHE A 15 -6.46 -25.39 -38.94
N LEU A 16 -6.39 -26.04 -40.11
CA LEU A 16 -6.03 -27.46 -40.20
C LEU A 16 -4.62 -27.70 -39.66
N ALA A 17 -3.65 -26.87 -40.06
CA ALA A 17 -2.27 -26.97 -39.60
C ALA A 17 -2.15 -26.75 -38.07
N LEU A 18 -2.83 -25.72 -37.53
CA LEU A 18 -2.88 -25.48 -36.09
C LEU A 18 -3.59 -26.60 -35.32
N GLY A 19 -4.66 -27.18 -35.89
CA GLY A 19 -5.37 -28.32 -35.32
C GLY A 19 -4.49 -29.57 -35.25
N LEU A 20 -3.78 -29.90 -36.33
CA LEU A 20 -2.81 -31.00 -36.38
C LEU A 20 -1.66 -30.79 -35.40
N LEU A 21 -1.19 -29.54 -35.28
CA LEU A 21 -0.16 -29.18 -34.30
C LEU A 21 -0.65 -29.46 -32.86
N SER A 22 -1.92 -29.16 -32.55
CA SER A 22 -2.49 -29.44 -31.22
C SER A 22 -2.52 -30.93 -30.83
N PHE A 23 -2.60 -31.84 -31.81
CA PHE A 23 -2.59 -33.29 -31.56
C PHE A 23 -1.19 -33.84 -31.31
N SER A 24 -0.18 -33.18 -31.86
CA SER A 24 1.21 -33.65 -31.83
C SER A 24 2.07 -32.91 -30.81
N PHE A 25 1.57 -31.80 -30.25
CA PHE A 25 2.29 -31.04 -29.24
C PHE A 25 2.16 -31.69 -27.85
N PRO A 26 3.25 -31.87 -27.09
CA PRO A 26 3.21 -32.49 -25.76
C PRO A 26 2.38 -31.67 -24.76
N GLU A 27 1.62 -32.35 -23.88
CA GLU A 27 0.82 -31.69 -22.84
C GLU A 27 1.68 -30.91 -21.83
N GLU A 28 2.86 -31.44 -21.47
CA GLU A 28 3.82 -30.77 -20.57
C GLU A 28 4.58 -29.62 -21.27
N GLY A 29 4.34 -29.43 -22.57
CA GLY A 29 5.06 -28.49 -23.41
C GLY A 29 6.42 -28.99 -23.86
N LEU A 30 7.09 -28.18 -24.68
CA LEU A 30 8.45 -28.41 -25.14
C LEU A 30 9.40 -27.49 -24.39
N ALA A 31 10.24 -28.07 -23.53
CA ALA A 31 11.30 -27.35 -22.85
C ALA A 31 12.34 -26.86 -23.87
N VAL A 32 12.49 -25.55 -24.00
CA VAL A 32 13.49 -24.91 -24.87
C VAL A 32 14.74 -24.53 -24.07
N LYS A 33 14.57 -24.15 -22.79
CA LYS A 33 15.63 -23.90 -21.79
C LYS A 33 15.10 -24.27 -20.40
N GLU A 34 15.98 -24.29 -19.40
CA GLU A 34 15.60 -24.59 -18.00
C GLU A 34 14.41 -23.76 -17.49
N ASP A 35 14.29 -22.50 -17.93
CA ASP A 35 13.22 -21.58 -17.51
C ASP A 35 12.21 -21.23 -18.62
N LEU A 36 12.24 -21.94 -19.77
CA LEU A 36 11.38 -21.61 -20.92
C LEU A 36 10.79 -22.88 -21.53
N THR A 37 9.48 -23.06 -21.32
CA THR A 37 8.67 -24.11 -21.94
C THR A 37 7.70 -23.50 -22.94
N LEU A 38 7.77 -23.94 -24.20
CA LEU A 38 6.75 -23.63 -25.20
C LEU A 38 5.55 -24.54 -24.98
N ASN A 39 4.36 -23.96 -24.92
CA ASN A 39 3.11 -24.69 -24.79
C ASN A 39 2.21 -24.40 -26.00
N PHE A 40 1.46 -25.42 -26.43
CA PHE A 40 0.44 -25.26 -27.46
C PHE A 40 -0.90 -25.79 -26.92
N PRO A 41 -2.01 -25.04 -27.06
CA PRO A 41 -3.29 -25.48 -26.53
C PRO A 41 -3.79 -26.72 -27.27
N SER A 42 -4.17 -27.75 -26.52
CA SER A 42 -4.89 -28.91 -27.06
C SER A 42 -6.26 -28.51 -27.64
N LEU A 43 -6.77 -29.25 -28.62
CA LEU A 43 -8.16 -29.07 -29.08
C LEU A 43 -9.17 -29.23 -27.94
N GLN A 44 -8.92 -30.18 -27.04
CA GLN A 44 -9.80 -30.40 -25.90
C GLN A 44 -9.85 -29.17 -24.98
N SER A 45 -8.72 -28.50 -24.71
CA SER A 45 -8.69 -27.30 -23.86
C SER A 45 -9.31 -26.06 -24.53
N LEU A 46 -9.51 -26.06 -25.85
CA LEU A 46 -10.26 -25.00 -26.56
C LEU A 46 -11.78 -25.19 -26.45
N PHE A 47 -12.25 -26.42 -26.34
CA PHE A 47 -13.68 -26.78 -26.28
C PHE A 47 -14.14 -27.26 -24.89
N SER A 48 -13.23 -27.37 -23.92
CA SER A 48 -13.57 -27.72 -22.54
C SER A 48 -14.40 -26.62 -21.89
N PRO A 49 -15.30 -26.97 -20.96
CA PRO A 49 -15.96 -25.98 -20.12
C PRO A 49 -14.89 -25.12 -19.44
N LYS A 50 -15.03 -23.80 -19.57
CA LYS A 50 -14.11 -22.90 -18.89
C LYS A 50 -14.24 -23.10 -17.37
N ALA A 51 -13.14 -22.94 -16.62
CA ALA A 51 -13.18 -22.93 -15.16
C ALA A 51 -14.31 -22.02 -14.69
N GLU A 52 -15.10 -22.55 -13.75
CA GLU A 52 -16.22 -21.84 -13.17
C GLU A 52 -15.68 -20.60 -12.45
N LYS A 53 -16.02 -19.42 -12.98
CA LYS A 53 -15.63 -18.14 -12.38
C LYS A 53 -16.38 -17.94 -11.08
N LYS A 54 -15.71 -17.34 -10.09
CA LYS A 54 -16.35 -17.00 -8.83
C LYS A 54 -17.33 -15.85 -9.04
N ASP A 55 -18.60 -16.06 -8.73
CA ASP A 55 -19.57 -14.94 -8.67
C ASP A 55 -19.23 -14.01 -7.50
N ILE A 56 -18.85 -12.77 -7.83
CA ILE A 56 -18.51 -11.70 -6.89
C ILE A 56 -19.59 -10.61 -6.79
N SER A 57 -20.76 -10.79 -7.42
CA SER A 57 -21.80 -9.75 -7.51
C SER A 57 -22.23 -9.24 -6.13
N ALA A 58 -22.37 -10.16 -5.15
CA ALA A 58 -22.70 -9.81 -3.77
C ALA A 58 -21.59 -8.97 -3.08
N ILE A 59 -20.33 -9.22 -3.39
CA ILE A 59 -19.17 -8.49 -2.82
C ILE A 59 -19.19 -7.05 -3.34
N ILE A 60 -19.41 -6.89 -4.65
CA ILE A 60 -19.51 -5.57 -5.29
C ILE A 60 -20.67 -4.79 -4.68
N ALA A 61 -21.86 -5.39 -4.62
CA ALA A 61 -23.05 -4.77 -4.05
C ALA A 61 -22.85 -4.38 -2.58
N MET A 62 -22.21 -5.23 -1.77
CA MET A 62 -21.88 -4.94 -0.38
C MET A 62 -20.94 -3.74 -0.26
N ALA A 63 -19.85 -3.72 -1.04
CA ALA A 63 -18.90 -2.62 -1.04
C ALA A 63 -19.53 -1.30 -1.54
N ASP A 64 -20.42 -1.35 -2.52
CA ASP A 64 -21.17 -0.18 -3.01
C ASP A 64 -22.14 0.38 -1.97
N ALA A 65 -22.89 -0.49 -1.31
CA ALA A 65 -23.80 -0.11 -0.23
C ALA A 65 -23.02 0.53 0.94
N MET A 66 -21.89 -0.07 1.33
CA MET A 66 -21.02 0.46 2.38
C MET A 66 -20.41 1.81 2.04
N ASP A 67 -19.99 2.04 0.79
CA ASP A 67 -19.43 3.34 0.40
C ASP A 67 -20.50 4.42 0.50
N THR A 68 -21.74 4.11 0.08
CA THR A 68 -22.89 5.04 0.10
C THR A 68 -23.32 5.40 1.53
N VAL A 69 -23.46 4.41 2.42
CA VAL A 69 -23.82 4.63 3.83
C VAL A 69 -22.75 5.47 4.55
N SER A 70 -21.48 5.26 4.19
CA SER A 70 -20.34 5.98 4.78
C SER A 70 -20.24 7.46 4.37
N PHE A 71 -21.17 8.01 3.58
CA PHE A 71 -21.24 9.45 3.26
C PHE A 71 -22.29 10.21 4.08
N ASN A 72 -23.22 9.53 4.78
CA ASN A 72 -24.22 10.18 5.65
C ASN A 72 -23.91 9.86 7.12
N VAL A 73 -23.34 10.84 7.82
CA VAL A 73 -22.72 10.70 9.15
C VAL A 73 -23.74 10.46 10.28
N ASP A 74 -25.04 10.68 10.06
CA ASP A 74 -26.03 10.68 11.14
C ASP A 74 -26.90 9.41 11.27
N THR A 75 -26.84 8.45 10.33
CA THR A 75 -27.72 7.24 10.36
C THR A 75 -27.02 5.91 10.08
N ALA A 76 -25.70 5.88 9.97
CA ALA A 76 -24.92 4.71 9.53
C ALA A 76 -25.08 3.43 10.38
N ASN A 77 -25.41 3.55 11.67
CA ASN A 77 -25.33 2.43 12.61
C ASN A 77 -26.54 1.49 12.64
N VAL A 78 -27.71 1.90 12.12
CA VAL A 78 -28.93 1.06 12.14
C VAL A 78 -29.20 0.46 10.75
N PHE A 79 -28.86 1.18 9.68
CA PHE A 79 -29.07 0.71 8.31
C PHE A 79 -28.04 -0.33 7.85
N ALA A 80 -26.77 -0.22 8.24
CA ALA A 80 -25.74 -1.18 7.81
C ALA A 80 -25.99 -2.59 8.38
N ASP A 81 -26.32 -2.71 9.67
CA ASP A 81 -26.64 -4.01 10.29
C ASP A 81 -27.93 -4.62 9.70
N SER A 82 -28.91 -3.79 9.34
CA SER A 82 -30.15 -4.22 8.69
C SER A 82 -29.91 -4.72 7.26
N LEU A 83 -29.19 -3.95 6.43
CA LEU A 83 -28.86 -4.33 5.04
C LEU A 83 -27.92 -5.53 4.98
N ILE A 84 -26.93 -5.62 5.88
CA ILE A 84 -26.03 -6.77 5.98
C ILE A 84 -26.83 -8.02 6.34
N LYS A 85 -27.76 -7.93 7.31
CA LYS A 85 -28.69 -9.04 7.61
C LYS A 85 -29.57 -9.38 6.42
N GLU A 86 -30.14 -8.40 5.73
CA GLU A 86 -31.08 -8.64 4.63
C GLU A 86 -30.40 -9.24 3.39
N ILE A 87 -29.15 -8.86 3.11
CA ILE A 87 -28.30 -9.48 2.08
C ILE A 87 -27.88 -10.89 2.50
N LEU A 88 -27.52 -11.12 3.77
CA LEU A 88 -27.15 -12.44 4.30
C LEU A 88 -28.33 -13.41 4.40
N ILE A 89 -29.57 -12.92 4.56
CA ILE A 89 -30.77 -13.75 4.71
C ILE A 89 -31.31 -14.25 3.36
N LYS A 90 -31.00 -13.57 2.25
CA LYS A 90 -31.53 -13.96 0.93
C LYS A 90 -30.77 -15.08 0.23
N ASP A 91 -29.56 -15.43 0.66
CA ASP A 91 -28.73 -16.44 -0.01
C ASP A 91 -28.38 -17.59 0.94
N THR A 92 -29.36 -18.48 1.14
CA THR A 92 -29.17 -19.73 1.87
C THR A 92 -28.24 -20.61 1.04
N VAL A 93 -27.06 -20.92 1.57
CA VAL A 93 -26.03 -21.83 1.02
C VAL A 93 -25.00 -21.18 0.06
N LYS A 94 -24.20 -20.22 0.53
CA LYS A 94 -22.83 -19.97 0.03
C LYS A 94 -21.95 -19.48 1.19
N LYS A 95 -20.68 -19.94 1.23
CA LYS A 95 -19.64 -19.64 2.23
C LYS A 95 -19.72 -18.17 2.68
N VAL A 96 -20.13 -17.90 3.93
CA VAL A 96 -20.29 -16.53 4.46
C VAL A 96 -18.96 -15.77 4.25
N LEU A 97 -19.00 -14.71 3.45
CA LEU A 97 -17.84 -13.84 3.21
C LEU A 97 -17.34 -13.30 4.54
N LYS A 98 -16.11 -13.65 4.92
CA LYS A 98 -15.48 -13.17 6.16
C LYS A 98 -14.83 -11.81 5.90
N THR A 99 -15.65 -10.77 5.90
CA THR A 99 -15.20 -9.38 5.71
C THR A 99 -14.69 -8.72 7.00
N GLY A 100 -14.81 -9.40 8.14
CA GLY A 100 -14.34 -8.91 9.44
C GLY A 100 -12.83 -9.10 9.66
N LEU A 101 -12.28 -8.32 10.60
CA LEU A 101 -10.93 -8.51 11.10
C LEU A 101 -10.85 -9.81 11.91
N GLN A 102 -9.74 -10.53 11.76
CA GLN A 102 -9.50 -11.80 12.44
C GLN A 102 -8.38 -11.61 13.47
N TYR A 103 -8.55 -12.13 14.68
CA TYR A 103 -7.60 -11.99 15.78
C TYR A 103 -7.79 -13.12 16.80
N ASN A 104 -6.72 -13.51 17.51
CA ASN A 104 -6.83 -14.43 18.65
C ASN A 104 -7.34 -13.74 19.91
N ASN A 105 -7.02 -12.44 20.08
CA ASN A 105 -7.48 -11.63 21.19
C ASN A 105 -7.88 -10.25 20.67
N ARG A 106 -9.14 -9.87 20.88
CA ARG A 106 -9.72 -8.60 20.45
C ARG A 106 -9.01 -7.38 21.01
N SER A 107 -8.37 -7.51 22.19
CA SER A 107 -7.63 -6.40 22.80
C SER A 107 -6.42 -5.95 21.99
N CYS A 108 -5.99 -6.69 20.96
CA CYS A 108 -4.88 -6.28 20.08
C CYS A 108 -5.13 -4.95 19.36
N LEU A 109 -6.39 -4.51 19.24
CA LEU A 109 -6.76 -3.22 18.65
C LEU A 109 -7.11 -2.14 19.69
N SER A 110 -7.18 -2.49 20.97
CA SER A 110 -7.65 -1.60 22.04
C SER A 110 -6.87 -0.28 22.08
N GLY A 111 -5.53 -0.30 22.04
CA GLY A 111 -4.71 0.91 22.11
C GLY A 111 -4.99 1.93 20.98
N PHE A 112 -5.28 1.46 19.77
CA PHE A 112 -5.71 2.33 18.67
C PHE A 112 -7.13 2.87 18.91
N PHE A 113 -8.05 2.02 19.35
CA PHE A 113 -9.44 2.41 19.60
C PHE A 113 -9.60 3.37 20.79
N ASP A 114 -8.80 3.19 21.84
CA ASP A 114 -8.63 4.16 22.91
C ASP A 114 -8.20 5.53 22.36
N ALA A 115 -7.18 5.52 21.49
CA ALA A 115 -6.69 6.74 20.88
C ALA A 115 -7.75 7.43 20.01
N LEU A 116 -8.57 6.67 19.27
CA LEU A 116 -9.69 7.21 18.49
C LEU A 116 -10.80 7.78 19.38
N ALA A 117 -11.14 7.11 20.48
CA ALA A 117 -12.19 7.54 21.40
C ALA A 117 -11.85 8.86 22.09
N ASP A 118 -10.56 9.07 22.40
CA ASP A 118 -10.08 10.27 23.08
C ASP A 118 -9.55 11.36 22.15
N ILE A 119 -9.51 11.11 20.83
CA ILE A 119 -8.88 12.02 19.87
C ILE A 119 -9.47 13.43 19.88
N LYS A 120 -10.80 13.55 20.06
CA LYS A 120 -11.50 14.84 20.11
C LYS A 120 -11.25 15.61 21.41
N LYS A 121 -10.75 14.94 22.44
CA LYS A 121 -10.34 15.54 23.73
C LYS A 121 -8.84 15.87 23.77
N SER A 122 -8.09 15.38 22.78
CA SER A 122 -6.63 15.49 22.72
C SER A 122 -6.21 16.70 21.89
N ASN A 123 -5.23 17.45 22.39
CA ASN A 123 -4.55 18.49 21.62
C ASN A 123 -3.43 17.94 20.72
N LYS A 124 -3.21 16.62 20.72
CA LYS A 124 -2.21 15.94 19.90
C LYS A 124 -2.87 15.09 18.84
N SER A 125 -2.32 15.15 17.63
CA SER A 125 -2.66 14.21 16.56
C SER A 125 -2.14 12.79 16.82
N ILE A 126 -2.73 11.81 16.15
CA ILE A 126 -2.25 10.42 16.10
C ILE A 126 -1.92 10.02 14.66
N ARG A 127 -1.05 9.02 14.49
CA ARG A 127 -0.68 8.48 13.17
C ARG A 127 -1.17 7.06 12.93
N VAL A 128 -1.60 6.82 11.70
CA VAL A 128 -1.71 5.51 11.07
C VAL A 128 -0.66 5.43 9.97
N LEU A 129 0.21 4.41 10.01
CA LEU A 129 1.18 4.16 8.95
C LEU A 129 0.74 2.95 8.13
N HIS A 130 0.45 3.14 6.83
CA HIS A 130 0.10 2.04 5.92
C HIS A 130 1.30 1.70 5.05
N TYR A 131 2.06 0.70 5.49
CA TYR A 131 3.14 0.11 4.71
C TYR A 131 2.56 -0.96 3.80
N GLY A 132 2.89 -0.91 2.52
CA GLY A 132 2.46 -1.94 1.59
C GLY A 132 3.22 -1.91 0.28
N ASP A 133 2.87 -2.83 -0.61
CA ASP A 133 3.52 -2.98 -1.90
C ASP A 133 2.86 -2.14 -3.02
N SER A 134 2.96 -2.60 -4.26
CA SER A 134 2.41 -1.93 -5.45
C SER A 134 0.89 -1.73 -5.39
N GLN A 135 0.16 -2.50 -4.57
CA GLN A 135 -1.30 -2.36 -4.44
C GLN A 135 -1.73 -1.03 -3.82
N ILE A 136 -0.89 -0.42 -2.96
CA ILE A 136 -1.17 0.88 -2.33
C ILE A 136 -0.41 2.04 -2.96
N GLU A 137 0.46 1.77 -3.93
CA GLU A 137 1.15 2.81 -4.68
C GLU A 137 0.19 3.80 -5.33
N GLY A 138 0.62 5.06 -5.42
CA GLY A 138 -0.25 6.13 -5.91
C GLY A 138 -1.41 6.47 -4.97
N ASP A 139 -1.40 5.94 -3.73
CA ASP A 139 -2.37 6.23 -2.67
C ASP A 139 -3.73 5.54 -2.86
N ARG A 140 -3.80 4.50 -3.70
CA ARG A 140 -5.07 3.92 -4.21
C ARG A 140 -6.02 3.38 -3.15
N ILE A 141 -5.49 2.80 -2.06
CA ILE A 141 -6.29 2.27 -0.94
C ILE A 141 -6.25 3.26 0.23
N THR A 142 -5.06 3.77 0.53
CA THR A 142 -4.81 4.61 1.69
C THR A 142 -5.53 5.95 1.64
N ASP A 143 -5.73 6.54 0.45
CA ASP A 143 -6.54 7.74 0.26
C ASP A 143 -7.95 7.57 0.83
N TYR A 144 -8.62 6.46 0.51
CA TYR A 144 -9.96 6.18 1.04
C TYR A 144 -9.96 6.15 2.56
N LEU A 145 -9.02 5.39 3.15
CA LEU A 145 -8.89 5.26 4.60
C LEU A 145 -8.66 6.63 5.23
N ARG A 146 -7.76 7.43 4.65
CA ARG A 146 -7.46 8.79 5.08
C ARG A 146 -8.71 9.66 5.05
N LEU A 147 -9.40 9.70 3.91
CA LEU A 147 -10.60 10.51 3.71
C LEU A 147 -11.67 10.18 4.76
N LYS A 148 -11.98 8.90 4.97
CA LYS A 148 -13.05 8.48 5.88
C LYS A 148 -12.64 8.67 7.36
N LEU A 149 -11.43 8.24 7.75
CA LEU A 149 -10.95 8.40 9.11
C LEU A 149 -10.81 9.88 9.50
N GLN A 150 -10.25 10.72 8.63
CA GLN A 150 -10.18 12.17 8.87
C GLN A 150 -11.56 12.82 8.90
N GLY A 151 -12.49 12.35 8.06
CA GLY A 151 -13.89 12.81 8.09
C GLY A 151 -14.56 12.57 9.44
N GLN A 152 -14.33 11.41 10.07
CA GLN A 152 -14.96 11.03 11.33
C GLN A 152 -14.23 11.56 12.57
N PHE A 153 -12.89 11.55 12.55
CA PHE A 153 -12.04 11.80 13.71
C PHE A 153 -11.25 13.11 13.64
N GLY A 154 -11.45 13.90 12.57
CA GLY A 154 -10.68 15.10 12.30
C GLY A 154 -9.27 14.79 11.78
N GLY A 155 -8.52 15.82 11.41
CA GLY A 155 -7.21 15.68 10.77
C GLY A 155 -7.21 16.34 9.41
N GLN A 156 -6.16 17.09 9.11
CA GLN A 156 -6.09 17.93 7.93
C GLN A 156 -4.71 17.84 7.28
N GLY A 157 -4.69 17.32 6.06
CA GLY A 157 -3.50 17.14 5.25
C GLY A 157 -3.25 15.70 4.82
N PRO A 158 -2.48 15.51 3.73
CA PRO A 158 -2.18 14.21 3.16
C PRO A 158 -1.16 13.39 3.98
N GLY A 159 -0.46 14.02 4.94
CA GLY A 159 0.53 13.33 5.78
C GLY A 159 1.89 13.18 5.09
N LEU A 160 2.57 12.05 5.34
CA LEU A 160 3.96 11.81 4.96
C LEU A 160 4.10 11.52 3.45
N PHE A 161 5.18 12.01 2.87
CA PHE A 161 5.61 11.66 1.51
C PHE A 161 7.12 11.80 1.33
N SER A 162 7.64 11.17 0.28
CA SER A 162 9.06 11.24 -0.10
C SER A 162 9.31 12.41 -1.06
N ALA A 163 10.54 12.95 -1.06
CA ALA A 163 11.03 13.84 -2.12
C ALA A 163 11.08 13.16 -3.49
N MET A 164 11.27 11.84 -3.51
CA MET A 164 11.31 11.01 -4.72
C MET A 164 10.37 9.80 -4.58
N PRO A 165 9.05 10.03 -4.63
CA PRO A 165 8.09 8.94 -4.51
C PRO A 165 8.25 7.97 -5.70
N ILE A 166 8.08 6.66 -5.46
CA ILE A 166 8.12 5.65 -6.54
C ILE A 166 6.98 5.87 -7.52
N ALA A 167 5.79 6.14 -6.97
CA ALA A 167 4.60 6.50 -7.70
C ALA A 167 4.01 7.76 -7.08
N GLN A 168 3.63 8.71 -7.93
CA GLN A 168 3.00 9.95 -7.49
C GLN A 168 1.64 9.66 -6.85
N SER A 169 1.40 10.12 -5.63
CA SER A 169 0.07 10.05 -4.99
C SER A 169 -0.94 10.82 -5.84
N ILE A 170 -2.20 10.38 -5.85
CA ILE A 170 -3.29 11.15 -6.46
C ILE A 170 -3.51 12.51 -5.76
N ILE A 171 -3.14 12.61 -4.48
CA ILE A 171 -3.29 13.80 -3.65
C ILE A 171 -2.03 14.66 -3.67
N THR A 172 -0.86 14.08 -3.43
CA THR A 172 0.39 14.87 -3.32
C THR A 172 1.31 14.57 -4.50
N LYS A 173 1.62 15.60 -5.28
CA LYS A 173 2.56 15.56 -6.40
C LYS A 173 3.87 16.21 -5.98
N VAL A 174 4.97 15.50 -6.17
CA VAL A 174 6.31 15.97 -5.81
C VAL A 174 7.21 15.91 -7.04
N LYS A 175 7.84 17.04 -7.37
CA LYS A 175 8.82 17.15 -8.45
C LYS A 175 10.12 17.68 -7.89
N ALA A 176 11.11 16.82 -7.80
CA ALA A 176 12.49 17.20 -7.49
C ALA A 176 13.22 17.66 -8.78
N SER A 177 14.19 18.56 -8.64
CA SER A 177 15.09 18.94 -9.72
C SER A 177 16.05 17.80 -10.08
N ASP A 178 16.78 17.97 -11.17
CA ASP A 178 17.85 17.04 -11.56
C ASP A 178 18.91 16.92 -10.44
N GLY A 179 19.58 15.77 -10.39
CA GLY A 179 20.59 15.43 -9.38
C GLY A 179 20.06 14.73 -8.13
N PHE A 180 18.74 14.68 -7.94
CA PHE A 180 18.13 13.87 -6.91
C PHE A 180 18.21 12.37 -7.21
N ASP A 181 18.56 11.59 -6.19
CA ASP A 181 18.55 10.12 -6.23
C ASP A 181 17.94 9.54 -4.95
N ARG A 182 17.35 8.35 -5.07
CA ARG A 182 16.65 7.63 -4.02
C ARG A 182 17.48 6.46 -3.53
N TYR A 183 17.54 6.32 -2.21
CA TYR A 183 18.18 5.21 -1.51
C TYR A 183 17.14 4.51 -0.65
N ASN A 184 17.05 3.18 -0.75
CA ASN A 184 15.99 2.43 -0.09
C ASN A 184 16.47 1.12 0.52
N THR A 185 15.60 0.47 1.29
CA THR A 185 15.91 -0.84 1.87
C THR A 185 14.85 -1.92 1.64
N PHE A 186 13.76 -1.60 0.94
CA PHE A 186 12.55 -2.44 0.92
C PHE A 186 12.48 -3.45 -0.24
N THR A 187 13.33 -3.33 -1.27
CA THR A 187 13.63 -4.38 -2.26
C THR A 187 15.04 -4.97 -2.08
N GLY A 188 15.70 -4.60 -0.98
CA GLY A 188 17.10 -4.87 -0.68
C GLY A 188 17.78 -3.60 -0.18
N LYS A 189 18.69 -3.73 0.79
CA LYS A 189 19.44 -2.58 1.30
C LYS A 189 20.31 -1.98 0.19
N ASP A 190 20.15 -0.70 -0.09
CA ASP A 190 20.96 0.02 -1.06
C ASP A 190 22.45 -0.04 -0.66
N LYS A 191 23.26 -0.67 -1.51
CA LYS A 191 24.68 -0.92 -1.24
C LYS A 191 25.54 0.34 -1.33
N ARG A 192 25.01 1.43 -1.89
CA ARG A 192 25.70 2.72 -1.99
C ARG A 192 25.78 3.44 -0.63
N VAL A 193 25.01 3.01 0.36
CA VAL A 193 24.90 3.65 1.68
C VAL A 193 25.43 2.74 2.77
N HIS A 194 26.34 3.26 3.60
CA HIS A 194 27.02 2.47 4.64
C HIS A 194 26.34 2.51 6.02
N HIS A 195 25.41 3.44 6.26
CA HIS A 195 24.60 3.45 7.48
C HIS A 195 23.26 2.72 7.29
N SER A 196 22.44 2.70 8.35
CA SER A 196 21.08 2.11 8.35
C SER A 196 19.98 3.14 8.62
N ASN A 197 20.29 4.44 8.56
CA ASN A 197 19.32 5.51 8.77
C ASN A 197 18.36 5.68 7.58
N PHE A 198 17.39 4.79 7.40
CA PHE A 198 16.43 4.83 6.27
C PHE A 198 15.10 5.53 6.59
N GLY A 199 14.93 6.02 7.83
CA GLY A 199 13.74 6.74 8.25
C GLY A 199 12.45 5.91 8.23
N VAL A 200 11.33 6.57 8.50
CA VAL A 200 10.01 5.93 8.60
C VAL A 200 9.50 5.38 7.27
N LEU A 201 9.95 5.93 6.13
CA LEU A 201 9.54 5.50 4.79
C LEU A 201 10.34 4.31 4.24
N GLY A 202 11.34 3.81 4.98
CA GLY A 202 12.23 2.74 4.49
C GLY A 202 13.16 3.18 3.34
N GLY A 203 13.42 4.48 3.25
CA GLY A 203 14.28 5.12 2.26
C GLY A 203 14.37 6.62 2.45
N PHE A 204 15.31 7.24 1.76
CA PHE A 204 15.51 8.68 1.72
C PHE A 204 15.94 9.13 0.33
N ALA A 205 15.91 10.44 0.08
CA ALA A 205 16.45 11.04 -1.13
C ALA A 205 17.60 11.99 -0.80
N ARG A 206 18.53 12.16 -1.75
CA ARG A 206 19.60 13.17 -1.69
C ARG A 206 19.74 13.82 -3.06
N PHE A 207 20.08 15.10 -3.11
CA PHE A 207 20.49 15.82 -4.33
C PHE A 207 22.00 15.73 -4.60
N ALA A 208 22.72 14.93 -3.81
CA ALA A 208 24.13 14.63 -3.98
C ALA A 208 24.35 13.13 -3.72
N PRO A 209 25.25 12.47 -4.47
CA PRO A 209 25.63 11.09 -4.19
C PRO A 209 26.11 10.92 -2.73
N TYR A 210 25.80 9.78 -2.11
CA TYR A 210 26.35 9.43 -0.81
C TYR A 210 27.86 9.14 -0.94
N LYS A 211 28.70 10.11 -0.56
CA LYS A 211 30.16 10.00 -0.55
C LYS A 211 30.77 10.98 0.45
N ASN A 212 32.03 10.75 0.85
CA ASN A 212 32.77 11.73 1.63
C ASN A 212 33.00 13.01 0.82
N VAL A 213 32.77 14.18 1.42
CA VAL A 213 33.04 15.47 0.79
C VAL A 213 34.52 15.80 0.95
N SER A 214 35.29 15.60 -0.13
CA SER A 214 36.74 15.89 -0.17
C SER A 214 37.07 17.26 -0.78
N ASP A 215 36.33 17.69 -1.79
CA ASP A 215 36.45 19.03 -2.38
C ASP A 215 35.43 19.97 -1.73
N SER A 216 35.94 20.93 -0.96
CA SER A 216 35.10 21.84 -0.17
C SER A 216 34.62 23.07 -0.95
N SER A 217 34.97 23.22 -2.24
CA SER A 217 34.68 24.43 -3.02
C SER A 217 33.37 24.39 -3.81
N GLN A 218 32.95 23.21 -4.29
CA GLN A 218 31.76 23.08 -5.13
C GLN A 218 30.48 23.17 -4.28
N MET A 219 29.61 24.12 -4.63
CA MET A 219 28.25 24.22 -4.08
C MET A 219 27.26 23.60 -5.06
N LEU A 220 26.42 22.70 -4.54
CA LEU A 220 25.30 22.11 -5.26
C LEU A 220 24.04 22.89 -4.95
N SER A 221 23.13 22.98 -5.92
CA SER A 221 21.81 23.57 -5.76
C SER A 221 20.76 22.58 -6.21
N ALA A 222 19.63 22.54 -5.52
CA ALA A 222 18.53 21.66 -5.88
C ALA A 222 17.18 22.25 -5.47
N GLU A 223 16.10 21.80 -6.11
CA GLU A 223 14.76 22.28 -5.85
C GLU A 223 13.79 21.11 -5.65
N ILE A 224 12.81 21.27 -4.77
CA ILE A 224 11.65 20.37 -4.67
C ILE A 224 10.38 21.20 -4.77
N ASN A 225 9.48 20.84 -5.67
CA ASN A 225 8.15 21.39 -5.80
C ASN A 225 7.10 20.39 -5.33
N ILE A 226 6.15 20.85 -4.53
CA ILE A 226 5.11 20.04 -3.89
C ILE A 226 3.76 20.66 -4.21
N ASN A 227 2.85 19.88 -4.80
CA ASN A 227 1.50 20.32 -5.12
C ASN A 227 0.47 19.37 -4.51
N THR A 228 -0.56 19.92 -3.87
CA THR A 228 -1.69 19.16 -3.34
C THR A 228 -2.90 19.28 -4.26
N SER A 229 -3.44 18.14 -4.68
CA SER A 229 -4.66 18.02 -5.47
C SER A 229 -5.89 18.12 -4.58
N LYS A 230 -6.93 18.79 -5.09
CA LYS A 230 -8.26 18.85 -4.45
C LYS A 230 -9.02 17.52 -4.50
N LEU A 231 -8.53 16.53 -5.26
CA LEU A 231 -9.13 15.19 -5.34
C LEU A 231 -9.12 14.44 -4.01
N GLY A 232 -8.20 14.77 -3.10
CA GLY A 232 -8.13 14.18 -1.75
C GLY A 232 -9.21 14.64 -0.78
N GLY A 233 -10.18 15.44 -1.23
CA GLY A 233 -11.24 16.00 -0.41
C GLY A 233 -10.81 17.21 0.43
N VAL A 234 -11.78 17.80 1.11
CA VAL A 234 -11.63 19.09 1.82
C VAL A 234 -10.59 19.04 2.93
N ASN A 235 -10.47 17.90 3.64
CA ASN A 235 -9.50 17.77 4.72
C ASN A 235 -8.06 17.69 4.21
N ALA A 236 -7.82 17.11 3.03
CA ALA A 236 -6.49 17.03 2.44
C ALA A 236 -5.91 18.42 2.07
N THR A 237 -6.75 19.44 1.90
CA THR A 237 -6.34 20.78 1.46
C THR A 237 -6.29 21.82 2.58
N LYS A 238 -6.58 21.44 3.83
CA LYS A 238 -6.71 22.36 4.98
C LYS A 238 -5.51 22.29 5.94
N TYR A 239 -4.40 21.70 5.52
CA TYR A 239 -3.20 21.67 6.35
C TYR A 239 -2.65 23.08 6.59
N THR A 240 -1.94 23.24 7.70
CA THR A 240 -1.37 24.52 8.15
C THR A 240 0.12 24.42 8.44
N LYS A 241 0.69 23.21 8.29
CA LYS A 241 2.08 22.91 8.59
C LYS A 241 2.68 22.03 7.51
N LEU A 242 3.93 22.33 7.18
CA LEU A 242 4.81 21.45 6.42
C LEU A 242 6.01 21.09 7.30
N LYS A 243 6.26 19.80 7.49
CA LYS A 243 7.43 19.28 8.22
C LYS A 243 8.42 18.63 7.27
N LEU A 244 9.70 18.96 7.43
CA LEU A 244 10.84 18.33 6.75
C LEU A 244 11.62 17.49 7.76
N PHE A 245 11.70 16.18 7.51
CA PHE A 245 12.49 15.23 8.30
C PHE A 245 13.78 14.90 7.56
N TYR A 246 14.92 15.17 8.21
CA TYR A 246 16.22 15.06 7.55
C TYR A 246 17.36 14.65 8.51
N GLY A 247 18.54 14.36 7.96
CA GLY A 247 19.77 14.07 8.69
C GLY A 247 20.95 13.80 7.74
N GLY A 248 22.03 13.21 8.25
CA GLY A 248 23.04 12.53 7.43
C GLY A 248 23.93 13.38 6.52
N SER A 249 23.80 14.71 6.50
CA SER A 249 24.73 15.57 5.75
C SER A 249 26.03 15.81 6.53
N GLN A 250 27.15 15.89 5.82
CA GLN A 250 28.46 16.23 6.41
C GLN A 250 28.60 17.73 6.71
N THR A 251 27.93 18.58 5.94
CA THR A 251 27.95 20.05 6.09
C THR A 251 26.54 20.60 6.22
N LYS A 252 26.42 21.83 6.75
CA LYS A 252 25.14 22.53 6.74
C LYS A 252 24.68 22.76 5.29
N THR A 253 23.37 22.77 5.08
CA THR A 253 22.74 22.99 3.78
C THR A 253 21.78 24.17 3.91
N TRP A 254 21.98 25.22 3.13
CA TRP A 254 21.04 26.34 3.05
C TRP A 254 19.69 25.84 2.51
N CYS A 255 18.59 26.30 3.10
CA CYS A 255 17.24 25.90 2.73
C CYS A 255 16.30 27.11 2.74
N GLU A 256 15.73 27.41 1.59
CA GLU A 256 14.64 28.35 1.40
C GLU A 256 13.33 27.58 1.22
N PHE A 257 12.29 28.01 1.91
CA PHE A 257 10.94 27.46 1.84
C PHE A 257 9.97 28.54 1.33
N TYR A 258 9.22 28.20 0.30
CA TYR A 258 8.21 29.05 -0.30
C TYR A 258 6.82 28.43 -0.13
N ASP A 259 5.88 29.25 0.34
CA ASP A 259 4.46 28.96 0.39
C ASP A 259 3.78 29.73 -0.75
N GLY A 260 3.39 29.00 -1.80
CA GLY A 260 3.11 29.59 -3.11
C GLY A 260 4.31 30.41 -3.60
N PRO A 261 4.12 31.68 -4.02
CA PRO A 261 5.22 32.54 -4.43
C PRO A 261 5.96 33.21 -3.25
N ALA A 262 5.46 33.12 -2.01
CA ALA A 262 5.99 33.86 -0.88
C ALA A 262 7.11 33.09 -0.17
N LEU A 263 8.30 33.72 -0.04
CA LEU A 263 9.37 33.20 0.79
C LEU A 263 8.95 33.22 2.26
N SER A 264 8.70 32.05 2.83
CA SER A 264 8.15 31.87 4.18
C SER A 264 9.21 31.47 5.21
N GLY A 265 10.39 31.01 4.75
CA GLY A 265 11.54 30.78 5.62
C GLY A 265 12.82 30.60 4.83
N ALA A 266 13.95 31.06 5.38
CA ALA A 266 15.27 30.89 4.77
C ALA A 266 16.33 30.77 5.88
N ASP A 267 16.88 29.57 6.05
CA ASP A 267 17.89 29.27 7.06
C ASP A 267 18.57 27.92 6.77
N SER A 268 19.65 27.61 7.48
CA SER A 268 20.38 26.35 7.33
C SER A 268 19.62 25.14 7.89
N LEU A 269 19.88 23.99 7.27
CA LEU A 269 19.68 22.66 7.81
C LEU A 269 20.97 22.22 8.49
N GLU A 270 20.87 21.77 9.74
CA GLU A 270 22.03 21.37 10.53
C GLU A 270 22.65 20.07 10.00
N SER A 271 23.99 19.98 10.05
CA SER A 271 24.70 18.77 9.63
C SER A 271 24.61 17.66 10.67
N ASN A 272 24.99 16.46 10.27
CA ASN A 272 25.05 15.25 11.07
C ASN A 272 23.69 14.86 11.69
N GLY A 273 23.71 13.82 12.53
CA GLY A 273 22.52 13.25 13.15
C GLY A 273 21.72 12.39 12.17
N TYR A 274 20.78 11.63 12.72
CA TYR A 274 19.92 10.71 11.96
C TYR A 274 18.44 11.09 12.06
N PHE A 275 18.09 12.14 12.82
CA PHE A 275 16.72 12.58 12.96
C PHE A 275 16.70 14.06 13.33
N ARG A 276 16.29 14.90 12.38
CA ARG A 276 16.04 16.32 12.57
C ARG A 276 14.70 16.67 11.94
N VAL A 277 14.00 17.63 12.52
CA VAL A 277 12.72 18.12 12.01
C VAL A 277 12.78 19.62 11.87
N LYS A 278 12.39 20.14 10.71
CA LYS A 278 12.12 21.56 10.50
C LYS A 278 10.65 21.74 10.13
N GLU A 279 9.95 22.56 10.89
CA GLU A 279 8.52 22.85 10.68
C GLU A 279 8.36 24.24 10.07
N TYR A 280 7.47 24.34 9.09
CA TYR A 280 7.09 25.58 8.44
C TYR A 280 5.59 25.77 8.57
N LYS A 281 5.18 27.00 8.86
CA LYS A 281 3.77 27.39 8.81
C LYS A 281 3.36 27.59 7.36
N VAL A 282 2.16 27.17 7.04
CA VAL A 282 1.55 27.28 5.71
C VAL A 282 0.24 28.04 5.82
N GLY A 283 0.01 28.95 4.88
CA GLY A 283 -1.25 29.68 4.75
C GLY A 283 -2.41 28.73 4.47
N LEU A 284 -3.53 28.97 5.15
CA LEU A 284 -4.73 28.14 5.01
C LEU A 284 -5.19 28.08 3.55
N GLY A 285 -5.29 26.87 3.00
CA GLY A 285 -5.72 26.64 1.63
C GLY A 285 -4.62 26.81 0.57
N SER A 286 -3.37 27.08 0.96
CA SER A 286 -2.25 27.02 0.05
C SER A 286 -1.89 25.58 -0.31
N LEU A 287 -1.78 25.31 -1.61
CA LEU A 287 -1.62 23.95 -2.15
C LEU A 287 -0.33 23.75 -2.94
N SER A 288 0.50 24.79 -3.07
CA SER A 288 1.76 24.73 -3.81
C SER A 288 2.89 25.24 -2.93
N HIS A 289 3.93 24.43 -2.80
CA HIS A 289 5.06 24.70 -1.93
C HIS A 289 6.35 24.36 -2.65
N SER A 290 7.42 25.11 -2.40
CA SER A 290 8.72 24.75 -2.93
C SER A 290 9.86 24.95 -1.95
N PHE A 291 10.90 24.16 -2.15
CA PHE A 291 12.15 24.24 -1.42
C PHE A 291 13.29 24.50 -2.37
N LYS A 292 14.18 25.43 -2.04
CA LYS A 292 15.48 25.57 -2.70
C LYS A 292 16.58 25.26 -1.71
N PHE A 293 17.47 24.35 -2.10
CA PHE A 293 18.60 23.91 -1.30
C PHE A 293 19.90 24.36 -1.93
N LYS A 294 20.87 24.75 -1.11
CA LYS A 294 22.24 25.02 -1.55
C LYS A 294 23.25 24.52 -0.52
N GLY A 295 24.20 23.67 -0.91
CA GLY A 295 25.20 23.13 0.01
C GLY A 295 26.27 22.30 -0.65
N LYS A 296 27.33 21.98 0.10
CA LYS A 296 28.44 21.12 -0.36
C LYS A 296 28.08 19.63 -0.33
N ASP A 297 27.13 19.28 0.54
CA ASP A 297 26.52 17.96 0.66
C ASP A 297 25.00 18.07 0.67
N SER A 298 24.34 16.94 0.44
CA SER A 298 22.91 16.80 0.57
C SER A 298 22.54 16.13 1.90
N PRO A 299 21.52 16.64 2.63
CA PRO A 299 20.89 15.87 3.70
C PRO A 299 20.21 14.62 3.14
N ASP A 300 20.16 13.57 3.95
CA ASP A 300 19.18 12.51 3.78
C ASP A 300 17.80 13.09 4.05
N PHE A 301 16.99 13.28 3.02
CA PHE A 301 15.60 13.67 3.19
C PHE A 301 14.76 12.41 3.43
N TYR A 302 14.49 12.11 4.70
CA TYR A 302 13.74 10.92 5.13
C TYR A 302 12.25 11.02 4.75
N SER A 303 11.64 12.18 4.96
CA SER A 303 10.25 12.43 4.58
C SER A 303 9.89 13.91 4.70
N PHE A 304 8.82 14.28 4.01
CA PHE A 304 8.08 15.51 4.23
C PHE A 304 6.71 15.14 4.80
N SER A 305 6.04 16.06 5.50
CA SER A 305 4.65 15.90 5.92
C SER A 305 3.87 17.18 5.71
N LEU A 306 2.64 17.07 5.20
CA LEU A 306 1.67 18.17 5.17
C LEU A 306 0.54 17.83 6.13
N GLU A 307 0.39 18.62 7.20
CA GLU A 307 -0.47 18.31 8.33
C GLU A 307 -0.92 19.56 9.12
N SER A 308 -1.67 19.34 10.19
CA SER A 308 -2.07 20.34 11.21
C SER A 308 -1.84 19.77 12.63
N ASP A 309 -2.41 20.38 13.66
CA ASP A 309 -2.11 20.02 15.05
C ASP A 309 -2.91 18.83 15.61
N GLN A 310 -4.12 18.60 15.11
CA GLN A 310 -5.09 17.70 15.74
C GLN A 310 -5.70 16.70 14.75
N GLY A 311 -6.27 15.63 15.30
CA GLY A 311 -6.94 14.58 14.54
C GLY A 311 -6.01 13.46 14.09
N ILE A 312 -6.46 12.69 13.11
CA ILE A 312 -5.78 11.50 12.61
C ILE A 312 -5.09 11.79 11.28
N TYR A 313 -3.88 11.25 11.11
CA TYR A 313 -3.20 11.19 9.82
C TYR A 313 -3.02 9.75 9.40
N VAL A 314 -3.20 9.49 8.11
CA VAL A 314 -3.07 8.15 7.52
C VAL A 314 -2.06 8.23 6.39
N ASP A 315 -0.86 7.72 6.62
CA ASP A 315 0.25 7.81 5.68
C ASP A 315 0.29 6.64 4.72
N ASN A 316 0.45 6.95 3.44
CA ASN A 316 0.68 5.95 2.42
C ASN A 316 2.18 5.72 2.22
N ILE A 317 2.65 4.52 2.56
CA ILE A 317 4.03 4.10 2.41
C ILE A 317 4.07 2.94 1.42
N GLY A 318 3.89 3.27 0.14
CA GLY A 318 3.91 2.32 -0.98
C GLY A 318 5.32 1.97 -1.42
N LEU A 319 5.69 0.70 -1.27
CA LEU A 319 7.02 0.13 -1.42
C LEU A 319 7.01 -0.91 -2.55
N ARG A 320 7.07 -0.43 -3.79
CA ARG A 320 7.02 -1.29 -5.00
C ARG A 320 7.97 -2.48 -4.88
N GLY A 321 7.44 -3.67 -5.16
CA GLY A 321 8.21 -4.91 -5.17
C GLY A 321 8.63 -5.40 -3.78
N SER A 322 8.23 -4.73 -2.70
CA SER A 322 8.58 -5.18 -1.36
C SER A 322 7.79 -6.41 -0.95
N SER A 323 8.46 -7.34 -0.28
CA SER A 323 7.86 -8.48 0.41
C SER A 323 7.63 -8.21 1.90
N GLY A 324 7.91 -6.99 2.39
CA GLY A 324 7.70 -6.60 3.79
C GLY A 324 8.81 -7.03 4.75
N THR A 325 9.92 -7.59 4.27
CA THR A 325 11.00 -8.19 5.08
C THR A 325 12.17 -7.24 5.39
N PHE A 326 11.95 -5.92 5.53
CA PHE A 326 13.05 -4.94 5.52
C PHE A 326 13.29 -4.14 6.81
N PHE A 327 12.38 -4.15 7.79
CA PHE A 327 12.49 -3.31 8.99
C PHE A 327 13.79 -3.54 9.78
N HIS A 328 14.31 -4.77 9.77
CA HIS A 328 15.60 -5.11 10.40
C HIS A 328 16.82 -4.40 9.79
N HIS A 329 16.71 -3.84 8.58
CA HIS A 329 17.76 -3.03 7.97
C HIS A 329 17.74 -1.57 8.41
N ILE A 330 16.68 -1.12 9.09
CA ILE A 330 16.52 0.28 9.53
C ILE A 330 17.12 0.43 10.93
N ASN A 331 17.82 1.54 11.15
CA ASN A 331 18.30 1.96 12.46
C ASN A 331 17.12 2.01 13.43
N SER A 332 17.11 1.09 14.41
CA SER A 332 16.02 0.95 15.37
C SER A 332 15.82 2.19 16.24
N ALA A 333 16.90 2.91 16.59
CA ALA A 333 16.80 4.13 17.37
C ALA A 333 16.10 5.24 16.59
N GLN A 334 16.49 5.41 15.32
CA GLN A 334 15.85 6.37 14.41
C GLN A 334 14.38 6.03 14.19
N LEU A 335 14.07 4.77 13.88
CA LEU A 335 12.70 4.36 13.58
C LEU A 335 11.79 4.48 14.81
N LYS A 336 12.28 4.14 16.00
CA LYS A 336 11.57 4.41 17.27
C LYS A 336 11.31 5.90 17.45
N GLN A 337 12.30 6.75 17.19
CA GLN A 337 12.13 8.20 17.31
C GLN A 337 11.05 8.75 16.35
N PHE A 338 10.97 8.22 15.13
CA PHE A 338 9.85 8.52 14.22
C PHE A 338 8.51 8.06 14.81
N TYR A 339 8.41 6.82 15.29
CA TYR A 339 7.16 6.29 15.83
C TYR A 339 6.66 7.06 17.06
N ASP A 340 7.57 7.47 17.93
CA ASP A 340 7.26 8.28 19.12
C ASP A 340 6.88 9.71 18.73
N TYR A 341 7.66 10.37 17.87
CA TYR A 341 7.42 11.75 17.44
C TYR A 341 6.10 11.90 16.69
N LEU A 342 5.80 10.97 15.79
CA LEU A 342 4.56 10.97 15.01
C LEU A 342 3.35 10.51 15.84
N ASN A 343 3.55 10.02 17.08
CA ASN A 343 2.51 9.45 17.91
C ASN A 343 1.72 8.35 17.17
N VAL A 344 2.45 7.37 16.65
CA VAL A 344 1.86 6.25 15.88
C VAL A 344 0.99 5.39 16.79
N LYS A 345 -0.25 5.15 16.35
CA LYS A 345 -1.25 4.33 17.08
C LYS A 345 -1.73 3.12 16.29
N LEU A 346 -1.53 3.12 14.97
CA LEU A 346 -1.82 1.95 14.13
C LEU A 346 -0.75 1.82 13.05
N ILE A 347 -0.28 0.60 12.86
CA ILE A 347 0.58 0.22 11.73
C ILE A 347 -0.17 -0.84 10.92
N ILE A 348 -0.42 -0.53 9.65
CA ILE A 348 -1.01 -1.45 8.68
C ILE A 348 0.13 -2.00 7.82
N LEU A 349 0.23 -3.32 7.76
CA LEU A 349 1.21 -4.04 6.94
C LEU A 349 0.48 -4.79 5.83
N GLN A 350 0.62 -4.36 4.58
CA GLN A 350 -0.01 -4.98 3.42
C GLN A 350 1.04 -5.59 2.50
N PHE A 351 1.34 -6.87 2.72
CA PHE A 351 2.39 -7.60 2.01
C PHE A 351 1.99 -9.05 1.73
N GLY A 352 2.78 -9.73 0.91
CA GLY A 352 2.63 -11.15 0.58
C GLY A 352 2.65 -11.38 -0.92
N GLY A 353 2.03 -10.47 -1.69
CA GLY A 353 1.89 -10.59 -3.14
C GLY A 353 3.22 -10.81 -3.86
N ASN A 354 4.21 -9.95 -3.60
CA ASN A 354 5.52 -10.04 -4.27
C ASN A 354 6.36 -11.27 -3.86
N ALA A 355 6.02 -11.95 -2.77
CA ALA A 355 6.74 -13.17 -2.38
C ALA A 355 6.21 -14.41 -3.11
N ILE A 356 4.91 -14.45 -3.41
CA ILE A 356 4.21 -15.62 -3.97
C ILE A 356 4.88 -16.19 -5.23
N PRO A 357 5.29 -15.40 -6.23
CA PRO A 357 5.93 -15.95 -7.44
C PRO A 357 7.22 -16.73 -7.18
N SER A 358 7.89 -16.49 -6.04
CA SER A 358 9.11 -17.20 -5.64
C SER A 358 8.86 -18.41 -4.73
N ILE A 359 7.62 -18.58 -4.26
CA ILE A 359 7.23 -19.67 -3.36
C ILE A 359 6.84 -20.88 -4.21
N LYS A 360 7.59 -21.97 -4.04
CA LYS A 360 7.39 -23.22 -4.80
C LYS A 360 6.54 -24.25 -4.06
N ASP A 361 6.53 -24.19 -2.73
CA ASP A 361 5.80 -25.12 -1.87
C ASP A 361 5.43 -24.47 -0.52
N GLY A 362 4.63 -25.19 0.28
CA GLY A 362 4.16 -24.72 1.59
C GLY A 362 5.27 -24.52 2.64
N SER A 363 6.41 -25.20 2.52
CA SER A 363 7.53 -25.00 3.46
C SER A 363 8.20 -23.64 3.24
N ILE A 364 8.35 -23.23 1.97
CA ILE A 364 8.87 -21.90 1.63
C ILE A 364 7.88 -20.81 2.08
N ALA A 365 6.57 -21.06 1.95
CA ALA A 365 5.53 -20.17 2.47
C ALA A 365 5.64 -19.97 4.00
N VAL A 366 5.87 -21.04 4.76
CA VAL A 366 6.09 -20.99 6.21
C VAL A 366 7.37 -20.23 6.56
N ASN A 367 8.46 -20.43 5.82
CA ASN A 367 9.71 -19.70 6.02
C ASN A 367 9.54 -18.20 5.80
N TYR A 368 8.86 -17.81 4.72
CA TYR A 368 8.52 -16.41 4.44
C TYR A 368 7.68 -15.80 5.57
N ALA A 369 6.65 -16.49 6.03
CA ALA A 369 5.84 -16.06 7.17
C ALA A 369 6.68 -15.90 8.45
N GLY A 370 7.68 -16.77 8.67
CA GLY A 370 8.65 -16.65 9.77
C GLY A 370 9.49 -15.36 9.71
N TYR A 371 9.94 -14.95 8.51
CA TYR A 371 10.62 -13.66 8.34
C TYR A 371 9.70 -12.48 8.66
N LEU A 372 8.42 -12.54 8.27
CA LEU A 372 7.43 -11.51 8.60
C LEU A 372 7.15 -11.45 10.10
N ARG A 373 7.07 -12.59 10.79
CA ARG A 373 6.96 -12.62 12.26
C ARG A 373 8.10 -11.85 12.91
N SER A 374 9.32 -12.01 12.40
CA SER A 374 10.49 -11.29 12.89
C SER A 374 10.37 -9.77 12.68
N GLN A 375 9.83 -9.33 11.53
CA GLN A 375 9.58 -7.91 11.29
C GLN A 375 8.50 -7.34 12.21
N ILE A 376 7.40 -8.08 12.41
CA ILE A 376 6.33 -7.70 13.35
C ILE A 376 6.90 -7.55 14.77
N SER A 377 7.77 -8.46 15.20
CA SER A 377 8.44 -8.38 16.51
C SER A 377 9.27 -7.10 16.67
N ILE A 378 10.03 -6.71 15.63
CA ILE A 378 10.76 -5.44 15.62
C ILE A 378 9.79 -4.27 15.79
N ILE A 379 8.71 -4.22 14.99
CA ILE A 379 7.74 -3.12 15.06
C ILE A 379 7.11 -3.03 16.44
N LYS A 380 6.66 -4.15 17.03
CA LYS A 380 6.05 -4.18 18.37
C LYS A 380 7.02 -3.67 19.45
N LYS A 381 8.32 -3.96 19.32
CA LYS A 381 9.35 -3.44 20.23
C LYS A 381 9.54 -1.93 20.09
N LEU A 382 9.46 -1.40 18.87
CA LEU A 382 9.73 0.01 18.59
C LEU A 382 8.49 0.91 18.77
N ALA A 383 7.29 0.38 18.58
CA ALA A 383 6.01 1.08 18.76
C ALA A 383 5.04 0.26 19.65
N PRO A 384 5.37 0.01 20.93
CA PRO A 384 4.52 -0.79 21.82
C PRO A 384 3.11 -0.21 22.02
N GLN A 385 2.93 1.09 21.79
CA GLN A 385 1.65 1.80 21.86
C GLN A 385 0.77 1.63 20.61
N ALA A 386 1.31 1.07 19.52
CA ALA A 386 0.60 0.94 18.25
C ALA A 386 -0.01 -0.45 18.10
N SER A 387 -1.30 -0.48 17.74
CA SER A 387 -1.93 -1.71 17.24
C SER A 387 -1.36 -2.05 15.86
N ILE A 388 -1.41 -3.33 15.47
CA ILE A 388 -0.96 -3.78 14.15
C ILE A 388 -2.09 -4.54 13.46
N ILE A 389 -2.40 -4.13 12.23
CA ILE A 389 -3.26 -4.87 11.30
C ILE A 389 -2.39 -5.35 10.14
N PHE A 390 -2.39 -6.64 9.87
CA PHE A 390 -1.78 -7.21 8.67
C PHE A 390 -2.87 -7.46 7.63
N VAL A 391 -2.72 -6.88 6.45
CA VAL A 391 -3.57 -7.13 5.28
C VAL A 391 -2.88 -8.20 4.44
N GLY A 392 -3.51 -9.37 4.33
CA GLY A 392 -3.01 -10.49 3.55
C GLY A 392 -2.95 -10.20 2.04
N PRO A 393 -2.29 -11.08 1.26
CA PRO A 393 -2.25 -10.92 -0.19
C PRO A 393 -3.68 -10.98 -0.79
N ALA A 394 -3.88 -10.23 -1.87
CA ALA A 394 -5.01 -10.40 -2.77
C ALA A 394 -4.96 -11.77 -3.45
N ASP A 395 -6.06 -12.20 -4.06
CA ASP A 395 -5.98 -13.22 -5.10
C ASP A 395 -5.10 -12.72 -6.24
N MET A 396 -4.36 -13.62 -6.88
CA MET A 396 -3.63 -13.35 -8.12
C MET A 396 -3.60 -14.61 -8.95
N SER A 397 -3.67 -14.45 -10.26
CA SER A 397 -3.74 -15.60 -11.16
C SER A 397 -2.46 -15.83 -11.94
N VAL A 398 -2.18 -17.11 -12.18
CA VAL A 398 -1.22 -17.56 -13.19
C VAL A 398 -1.97 -18.12 -14.38
N LYS A 399 -1.33 -18.09 -15.54
CA LYS A 399 -1.89 -18.67 -16.75
C LYS A 399 -1.65 -20.17 -16.75
N GLU A 400 -2.71 -20.96 -16.74
CA GLU A 400 -2.69 -22.42 -16.88
C GLU A 400 -3.44 -22.82 -18.15
N GLY A 401 -2.71 -23.24 -19.17
CA GLY A 401 -3.28 -23.50 -20.49
C GLY A 401 -3.94 -22.25 -21.10
N THR A 402 -5.25 -22.31 -21.31
CA THR A 402 -6.06 -21.22 -21.87
C THR A 402 -6.71 -20.33 -20.80
N GLU A 403 -6.52 -20.65 -19.52
CA GLU A 403 -7.23 -20.03 -18.42
C GLU A 403 -6.31 -19.34 -17.43
N TYR A 404 -6.90 -18.47 -16.62
CA TYR A 404 -6.24 -17.86 -15.47
C TYR A 404 -6.83 -18.44 -14.20
N LYS A 405 -5.97 -18.99 -13.34
CA LYS A 405 -6.35 -19.59 -12.06
C LYS A 405 -5.50 -19.04 -10.95
N THR A 406 -6.02 -19.02 -9.72
CA THR A 406 -5.28 -18.61 -8.52
C THR A 406 -3.91 -19.29 -8.47
N HIS A 407 -2.88 -18.53 -8.13
CA HIS A 407 -1.52 -19.06 -7.98
C HIS A 407 -1.51 -20.25 -6.99
N PRO A 408 -0.93 -21.42 -7.32
CA PRO A 408 -1.03 -22.62 -6.49
C PRO A 408 -0.54 -22.46 -5.04
N GLN A 409 0.45 -21.59 -4.82
CA GLN A 409 1.00 -21.30 -3.48
C GLN A 409 0.33 -20.13 -2.76
N LEU A 410 -0.73 -19.55 -3.31
CA LEU A 410 -1.39 -18.38 -2.71
C LEU A 410 -2.01 -18.74 -1.36
N GLU A 411 -2.83 -19.79 -1.30
CA GLU A 411 -3.50 -20.20 -0.07
C GLU A 411 -2.51 -20.65 1.00
N ASN A 412 -1.47 -21.40 0.63
CA ASN A 412 -0.39 -21.80 1.54
C ASN A 412 0.28 -20.57 2.17
N THR A 413 0.60 -19.56 1.35
CA THR A 413 1.21 -18.30 1.82
C THR A 413 0.27 -17.51 2.72
N ARG A 414 -0.98 -17.32 2.29
CA ARG A 414 -2.01 -16.61 3.06
C ARG A 414 -2.29 -17.31 4.40
N ASN A 415 -2.35 -18.63 4.44
CA ASN A 415 -2.58 -19.40 5.67
C ASN A 415 -1.39 -19.28 6.63
N ALA A 416 -0.15 -19.40 6.12
CA ALA A 416 1.05 -19.22 6.92
C ALA A 416 1.15 -17.81 7.51
N LEU A 417 0.92 -16.76 6.70
CA LEU A 417 0.89 -15.37 7.15
C LEU A 417 -0.19 -15.12 8.20
N LYS A 418 -1.42 -15.57 7.95
CA LYS A 418 -2.51 -15.44 8.91
C LYS A 418 -2.15 -16.08 10.24
N LYS A 419 -1.65 -17.32 10.23
CA LYS A 419 -1.23 -18.01 11.46
C LYS A 419 -0.23 -17.18 12.27
N ILE A 420 0.87 -16.74 11.65
CA ILE A 420 1.91 -16.00 12.38
C ILE A 420 1.43 -14.63 12.87
N VAL A 421 0.51 -13.98 12.15
CA VAL A 421 -0.04 -12.66 12.54
C VAL A 421 -0.92 -12.81 13.78
N LEU A 422 -1.81 -13.80 13.77
CA LEU A 422 -2.71 -14.08 14.90
C LEU A 422 -1.93 -14.49 16.15
N GLU A 423 -0.93 -15.37 16.00
CA GLU A 423 -0.01 -15.78 17.08
C GLU A 423 0.83 -14.62 17.61
N SER A 424 1.14 -13.63 16.78
CA SER A 424 1.86 -12.42 17.20
C SER A 424 0.97 -11.41 17.95
N GLY A 425 -0.31 -11.72 18.16
CA GLY A 425 -1.27 -10.83 18.81
C GLY A 425 -1.60 -9.60 17.97
N CYS A 426 -1.68 -9.77 16.66
CA CYS A 426 -2.07 -8.74 15.69
C CYS A 426 -3.41 -9.13 15.03
N ALA A 427 -4.08 -8.16 14.40
CA ALA A 427 -5.27 -8.43 13.61
C ALA A 427 -4.89 -8.75 12.15
N PHE A 428 -5.65 -9.62 11.50
CA PHE A 428 -5.49 -10.00 10.10
C PHE A 428 -6.73 -9.62 9.29
N PHE A 429 -6.56 -8.82 8.23
CA PHE A 429 -7.59 -8.56 7.23
C PHE A 429 -7.33 -9.45 6.01
N ASP A 430 -8.31 -10.29 5.70
CA ASP A 430 -8.18 -11.37 4.74
C ASP A 430 -8.61 -10.92 3.35
N MET A 431 -7.74 -10.15 2.69
CA MET A 431 -8.06 -9.55 1.39
C MET A 431 -8.49 -10.60 0.35
N TYR A 432 -7.80 -11.75 0.32
CA TYR A 432 -8.17 -12.90 -0.51
C TYR A 432 -9.62 -13.37 -0.30
N ASP A 433 -10.03 -13.63 0.95
CA ASP A 433 -11.41 -14.03 1.24
C ASP A 433 -12.41 -12.92 0.89
N CYS A 434 -12.06 -11.65 1.16
CA CYS A 434 -12.89 -10.50 0.81
C CYS A 434 -13.12 -10.35 -0.70
N MET A 435 -12.21 -10.83 -1.53
CA MET A 435 -12.36 -10.83 -2.99
C MET A 435 -13.27 -11.94 -3.50
N GLY A 436 -13.51 -12.99 -2.71
CA GLY A 436 -14.24 -14.19 -3.10
C GLY A 436 -13.40 -15.47 -3.00
N GLY A 437 -12.12 -15.37 -2.65
CA GLY A 437 -11.19 -16.48 -2.54
C GLY A 437 -10.70 -16.99 -3.88
N GLU A 438 -10.59 -18.31 -4.00
CA GLU A 438 -10.05 -18.99 -5.18
C GLU A 438 -10.78 -18.61 -6.46
N ASN A 439 -9.99 -18.31 -7.50
CA ASN A 439 -10.42 -17.88 -8.82
C ASN A 439 -11.35 -16.65 -8.80
N SER A 440 -11.17 -15.75 -7.83
CA SER A 440 -11.88 -14.47 -7.81
C SER A 440 -11.23 -13.44 -8.74
N MET A 441 -9.90 -13.41 -8.85
CA MET A 441 -9.18 -12.44 -9.66
C MET A 441 -9.62 -12.40 -11.14
N PRO A 442 -9.86 -13.53 -11.84
CA PRO A 442 -10.37 -13.49 -13.20
C PRO A 442 -11.71 -12.76 -13.34
N GLU A 443 -12.61 -12.92 -12.37
CA GLU A 443 -13.88 -12.19 -12.33
C GLU A 443 -13.65 -10.70 -12.04
N TRP A 444 -12.73 -10.36 -11.13
CA TRP A 444 -12.35 -8.97 -10.89
C TRP A 444 -11.81 -8.29 -12.16
N VAL A 445 -11.07 -9.01 -13.02
CA VAL A 445 -10.60 -8.50 -14.32
C VAL A 445 -11.77 -8.29 -15.28
N GLU A 446 -12.71 -9.23 -15.37
CA GLU A 446 -13.89 -9.13 -16.23
C GLU A 446 -14.78 -7.95 -15.84
N GLN A 447 -14.96 -7.71 -14.54
CA GLN A 447 -15.67 -6.55 -13.99
C GLN A 447 -14.85 -5.25 -14.05
N LYS A 448 -13.64 -5.25 -14.63
CA LYS A 448 -12.72 -4.10 -14.72
C LYS A 448 -12.28 -3.53 -13.36
N LEU A 449 -12.37 -4.34 -12.31
CA LEU A 449 -11.88 -4.04 -10.96
C LEU A 449 -10.41 -4.42 -10.79
N ALA A 450 -9.85 -5.23 -11.68
CA ALA A 450 -8.43 -5.55 -11.77
C ALA A 450 -7.87 -5.31 -13.17
N ALA A 451 -6.55 -5.17 -13.26
CA ALA A 451 -5.81 -5.04 -14.51
C ALA A 451 -5.69 -6.40 -15.21
N THR A 452 -5.47 -6.37 -16.52
CA THR A 452 -5.32 -7.59 -17.36
C THR A 452 -4.02 -8.36 -17.09
N ASP A 453 -3.24 -7.95 -16.10
CA ASP A 453 -2.12 -8.72 -15.55
C ASP A 453 -2.56 -9.73 -14.49
N TYR A 454 -3.85 -9.73 -14.11
CA TYR A 454 -4.44 -10.63 -13.11
C TYR A 454 -3.72 -10.58 -11.74
N ILE A 455 -3.15 -9.42 -11.41
CA ILE A 455 -2.45 -9.18 -10.15
C ILE A 455 -2.90 -7.86 -9.53
N HIS A 456 -2.90 -6.76 -10.28
CA HIS A 456 -3.11 -5.42 -9.73
C HIS A 456 -4.55 -4.95 -9.82
N PHE A 457 -5.04 -4.25 -8.80
CA PHE A 457 -6.36 -3.62 -8.87
C PHE A 457 -6.38 -2.42 -9.81
N SER A 458 -7.54 -2.20 -10.46
CA SER A 458 -7.88 -0.90 -11.02
C SER A 458 -8.17 0.09 -9.88
N PRO A 459 -8.20 1.42 -10.13
CA PRO A 459 -8.59 2.38 -9.11
C PRO A 459 -9.97 2.09 -8.48
N GLN A 460 -10.92 1.57 -9.26
CA GLN A 460 -12.24 1.20 -8.76
C GLN A 460 -12.20 -0.06 -7.90
N GLY A 461 -11.41 -1.08 -8.28
CA GLY A 461 -11.22 -2.26 -7.43
C GLY A 461 -10.51 -1.94 -6.11
N ALA A 462 -9.48 -1.09 -6.17
CA ALA A 462 -8.80 -0.62 -4.97
C ALA A 462 -9.75 0.13 -4.02
N ARG A 463 -10.66 0.96 -4.56
CA ARG A 463 -11.73 1.61 -3.79
C ARG A 463 -12.62 0.58 -3.08
N LYS A 464 -13.05 -0.48 -3.77
CA LYS A 464 -13.90 -1.54 -3.19
C LYS A 464 -13.21 -2.24 -2.01
N ILE A 465 -11.95 -2.64 -2.18
CA ILE A 465 -11.15 -3.23 -1.10
C ILE A 465 -10.98 -2.25 0.07
N ALA A 466 -10.71 -0.98 -0.22
CA ALA A 466 -10.56 0.04 0.81
C ALA A 466 -11.86 0.27 1.60
N THR A 467 -13.02 0.25 0.94
CA THR A 467 -14.33 0.33 1.60
C THR A 467 -14.58 -0.85 2.54
N LEU A 468 -14.33 -2.07 2.06
CA LEU A 468 -14.49 -3.29 2.89
C LEU A 468 -13.55 -3.24 4.10
N PHE A 469 -12.30 -2.82 3.88
CA PHE A 469 -11.31 -2.74 4.93
C PHE A 469 -11.64 -1.66 5.98
N TYR A 470 -12.03 -0.47 5.54
CA TYR A 470 -12.50 0.60 6.43
C TYR A 470 -13.68 0.13 7.27
N SER A 471 -14.67 -0.49 6.63
CA SER A 471 -15.87 -1.01 7.31
C SER A 471 -15.52 -2.06 8.35
N ALA A 472 -14.56 -2.94 8.07
CA ALA A 472 -14.07 -3.94 9.02
C ALA A 472 -13.45 -3.29 10.28
N ILE A 473 -12.63 -2.25 10.10
CA ILE A 473 -12.04 -1.48 11.23
C ILE A 473 -13.15 -0.81 12.05
N MET A 474 -14.09 -0.14 11.38
CA MET A 474 -15.14 0.62 12.06
C MET A 474 -16.16 -0.26 12.78
N ASN A 475 -16.46 -1.44 12.24
CA ASN A 475 -17.30 -2.42 12.92
C ASN A 475 -16.65 -2.90 14.24
N GLU A 476 -15.34 -3.14 14.22
CA GLU A 476 -14.60 -3.49 15.44
C GLU A 476 -14.56 -2.34 16.45
N TYR A 477 -14.32 -1.11 15.97
CA TYR A 477 -14.33 0.07 16.84
C TYR A 477 -15.71 0.30 17.49
N ASN A 478 -16.80 0.20 16.73
CA ASN A 478 -18.15 0.37 17.25
C ASN A 478 -18.50 -0.69 18.31
N ALA A 479 -18.10 -1.93 18.07
CA ALA A 479 -18.32 -3.00 19.03
C ALA A 479 -17.42 -2.85 20.28
N TYR A 480 -16.20 -2.33 20.14
CA TYR A 480 -15.34 -1.94 21.25
C TYR A 480 -15.99 -0.85 22.12
N LEU A 481 -16.55 0.20 21.51
CA LEU A 481 -17.29 1.24 22.24
C LEU A 481 -18.51 0.68 23.00
N LYS A 482 -19.23 -0.28 22.39
CA LYS A 482 -20.37 -0.95 23.05
C LYS A 482 -19.92 -1.77 24.27
N SER A 483 -18.74 -2.40 24.23
CA SER A 483 -18.21 -3.16 25.38
C SER A 483 -17.70 -2.32 26.54
N LYS A 484 -17.56 -0.99 26.36
CA LYS A 484 -17.16 -0.04 27.41
C LYS A 484 -18.32 0.64 28.12
N LYS A 485 -19.53 0.52 27.59
CA LYS A 485 -20.76 0.96 28.24
C LYS A 485 -21.28 -0.17 29.11
#